data_AF-A3JIM0-F1
#
_entry.id   AF-A3JIM0-F1
#
_cell.length_a   1.000
_cell.length_b   1.000
_cell.length_c   1.000
_cell.angle_alpha   90.00
_cell.angle_beta   90.00
_cell.angle_gamma   90.00
#
_symmetry.space_group_name_H-M   'P 1'
#
loop_
_entity.id
_entity.type
_entity.pdbx_description
1 polymer ?
#
loop_
_entity_poly.entity_id
_entity_poly.type
_entity_poly.pdbx_seq_one_letter_code
_entity_poly.pdbx_strand_id
1 'polypeptide(L)'
;MIIDQIVTSIFNFAQKQLRPDQPYLNTSLLEEFHIHAPSKGAQTEIIRRVDQLFAYADTIEKQVNNALARVNSLTQSILAKAFRGELTEQWRKDNPELISGDNSAEALLGRIKAERAAMTPAKKTRKRFHHD
;
A
#
# COMPACT_ATOMS: atom_id res chain seq x y z
N MET A 1 -12.21 12.02 -34.91
CA MET A 1 -13.40 12.49 -35.69
C MET A 1 -14.67 11.69 -35.39
N ILE A 2 -14.82 10.42 -35.78
CA ILE A 2 -16.07 9.67 -35.51
C ILE A 2 -16.19 9.20 -34.04
N ILE A 3 -15.10 8.68 -33.46
CA ILE A 3 -15.10 8.27 -32.04
C ILE A 3 -15.31 9.48 -31.13
N ASP A 4 -14.62 10.60 -31.39
CA ASP A 4 -14.81 11.83 -30.60
C ASP A 4 -16.24 12.36 -30.69
N GLN A 5 -16.91 12.26 -31.85
CA GLN A 5 -18.32 12.62 -31.98
C GLN A 5 -19.23 11.71 -31.15
N ILE A 6 -19.00 10.39 -31.16
CA ILE A 6 -19.78 9.44 -30.36
C ILE A 6 -19.57 9.70 -28.87
N VAL A 7 -18.32 9.88 -28.43
CA VAL A 7 -17.97 10.16 -27.04
C VAL A 7 -18.56 11.50 -26.60
N THR A 8 -18.49 12.54 -27.45
CA THR A 8 -19.06 13.86 -27.16
C THR A 8 -20.59 13.79 -27.06
N SER A 9 -21.27 13.05 -27.95
CA SER A 9 -22.72 12.86 -27.88
C SER A 9 -23.14 12.12 -26.61
N ILE A 10 -22.44 11.03 -26.25
CA ILE A 10 -22.70 10.28 -25.00
C ILE A 10 -22.46 11.16 -23.77
N PHE A 11 -21.35 11.89 -23.76
CA PHE A 11 -20.99 12.78 -22.65
C PHE A 11 -22.02 13.91 -22.47
N ASN A 12 -22.39 14.59 -23.56
CA ASN A 12 -23.39 15.66 -23.54
C ASN A 12 -24.77 15.13 -23.12
N PHE A 13 -25.12 13.91 -23.52
CA PHE A 13 -26.34 13.26 -23.04
C PHE A 13 -26.25 12.99 -21.54
N ALA A 14 -25.19 12.36 -21.05
CA ALA A 14 -24.99 12.08 -19.63
C ALA A 14 -25.04 13.36 -18.76
N GLN A 15 -24.44 14.47 -19.22
CA GLN A 15 -24.49 15.75 -18.52
C GLN A 15 -25.90 16.35 -18.43
N LYS A 16 -26.76 16.14 -19.43
CA LYS A 16 -28.17 16.57 -19.37
C LYS A 16 -29.00 15.75 -18.38
N GLN A 17 -28.56 14.53 -18.05
CA GLN A 17 -29.26 13.59 -17.17
C GLN A 17 -28.89 13.70 -15.69
N LEU A 18 -27.67 14.14 -15.37
CA LEU A 18 -27.16 14.22 -13.99
C LEU A 18 -27.81 15.39 -13.23
N ARG A 19 -29.01 15.17 -12.71
CA ARG A 19 -29.55 15.95 -11.60
C ARG A 19 -29.07 15.31 -10.28
N PRO A 20 -28.52 16.06 -9.31
CA PRO A 20 -27.95 15.50 -8.08
C PRO A 20 -28.92 14.66 -7.25
N ASP A 21 -30.22 14.78 -7.48
CA ASP A 21 -31.34 14.23 -6.71
C ASP A 21 -32.07 13.06 -7.42
N GLN A 22 -31.61 12.59 -8.58
CA GLN A 22 -32.30 11.54 -9.34
C GLN A 22 -31.38 10.35 -9.69
N PRO A 23 -31.52 9.18 -9.03
CA PRO A 23 -30.64 8.03 -9.26
C PRO A 23 -31.04 7.16 -10.48
N TYR A 24 -32.06 7.55 -11.23
CA TYR A 24 -32.59 6.77 -12.35
C TYR A 24 -32.68 7.60 -13.64
N LEU A 25 -32.38 6.94 -14.77
CA LEU A 25 -32.57 7.49 -16.12
C LEU A 25 -34.04 7.38 -16.53
N ASN A 26 -34.61 8.46 -17.04
CA ASN A 26 -35.96 8.45 -17.62
C ASN A 26 -35.92 7.73 -18.98
N THR A 27 -36.85 6.79 -19.21
CA THR A 27 -36.99 6.08 -20.47
C THR A 27 -37.26 7.01 -21.65
N SER A 28 -38.04 8.09 -21.48
CA SER A 28 -38.29 9.08 -22.53
C SER A 28 -37.00 9.77 -23.00
N LEU A 29 -36.03 9.93 -22.09
CA LEU A 29 -34.75 10.54 -22.43
C LEU A 29 -33.84 9.56 -23.18
N LEU A 30 -33.96 8.26 -22.94
CA LEU A 30 -33.25 7.24 -23.72
C LEU A 30 -33.77 7.18 -25.17
N GLU A 31 -35.08 7.36 -25.37
CA GLU A 31 -35.70 7.40 -26.70
C GLU A 31 -35.26 8.63 -27.51
N GLU A 32 -35.01 9.76 -26.84
CA GLU A 32 -34.49 10.97 -27.47
C GLU A 32 -32.99 10.88 -27.79
N PHE A 33 -32.26 9.89 -27.27
CA PHE A 33 -30.82 9.79 -27.44
C PHE A 33 -30.43 9.21 -28.81
N HIS A 34 -29.98 10.10 -29.70
CA HIS A 34 -29.54 9.73 -31.04
C HIS A 34 -28.01 9.67 -31.11
N ILE A 35 -27.48 8.51 -31.51
CA ILE A 35 -26.05 8.33 -31.76
C ILE A 35 -25.80 7.99 -33.23
N HIS A 36 -24.73 8.56 -33.78
CA HIS A 36 -24.21 8.13 -35.06
C HIS A 36 -23.49 6.79 -34.89
N ALA A 37 -24.11 5.71 -35.37
CA ALA A 37 -23.49 4.40 -35.39
C ALA A 37 -22.54 4.29 -36.61
N PRO A 38 -21.25 3.92 -36.42
CA PRO A 38 -20.33 3.71 -37.53
C PRO A 38 -20.63 2.39 -38.25
N SER A 39 -19.94 2.10 -39.35
CA SER A 39 -20.11 0.82 -40.06
C SER A 39 -19.79 -0.38 -39.16
N LYS A 40 -20.38 -1.55 -39.41
CA LYS A 40 -20.14 -2.76 -38.60
C LYS A 40 -18.64 -3.12 -38.47
N GLY A 41 -17.87 -2.91 -39.54
CA GLY A 41 -16.41 -3.12 -39.51
C GLY A 41 -15.71 -2.15 -38.56
N ALA A 42 -16.07 -0.86 -38.59
CA ALA A 42 -15.54 0.13 -37.67
C ALA A 42 -15.97 -0.13 -36.21
N GLN A 43 -17.20 -0.57 -35.97
CA GLN A 43 -17.65 -0.98 -34.63
C GLN A 43 -16.79 -2.14 -34.09
N THR A 44 -16.56 -3.16 -34.91
CA THR A 44 -15.73 -4.33 -34.53
C THR A 44 -14.30 -3.92 -34.18
N GLU A 45 -13.70 -3.04 -34.98
CA GLU A 45 -12.35 -2.54 -34.73
C GLU A 45 -12.29 -1.66 -33.46
N ILE A 46 -13.31 -0.85 -33.20
CA ILE A 46 -13.41 -0.07 -31.96
C ILE A 46 -13.45 -1.01 -30.75
N ILE A 47 -14.33 -2.01 -30.76
CA ILE A 47 -14.45 -3.00 -29.68
C ILE A 47 -13.10 -3.69 -29.47
N ARG A 48 -12.48 -4.19 -30.55
CA ARG A 48 -11.17 -4.85 -30.49
C ARG A 48 -10.10 -3.99 -29.82
N ARG A 49 -10.06 -2.69 -30.11
CA ARG A 49 -9.09 -1.75 -29.49
C ARG A 49 -9.40 -1.48 -28.03
N VAL A 50 -10.68 -1.30 -27.70
CA VAL A 50 -11.13 -1.09 -26.33
C VAL A 50 -10.78 -2.30 -25.47
N ASP A 51 -11.10 -3.52 -25.94
CA ASP A 51 -10.78 -4.75 -25.25
C ASP A 51 -9.26 -4.93 -25.03
N GLN A 52 -8.45 -4.57 -26.04
CA GLN A 52 -6.99 -4.58 -25.90
C GLN A 52 -6.50 -3.60 -24.83
N LEU A 53 -7.07 -2.40 -24.76
CA LEU A 53 -6.70 -1.40 -23.75
C LEU A 53 -7.11 -1.85 -22.35
N PHE A 54 -8.29 -2.46 -22.19
CA PHE A 54 -8.71 -3.03 -20.91
C PHE A 54 -7.83 -4.19 -20.47
N ALA A 55 -7.51 -5.13 -21.38
CA ALA A 55 -6.59 -6.23 -21.07
C ALA A 55 -5.19 -5.73 -20.67
N TYR A 56 -4.73 -4.63 -21.28
CA TYR A 56 -3.49 -3.98 -20.89
C TYR A 56 -3.58 -3.35 -19.50
N ALA A 57 -4.67 -2.65 -19.19
CA ALA A 57 -4.92 -2.09 -17.86
C ALA A 57 -4.94 -3.18 -16.78
N ASP A 58 -5.67 -4.27 -17.00
CA ASP A 58 -5.72 -5.43 -16.09
C ASP A 58 -4.33 -6.02 -15.85
N THR A 59 -3.49 -6.04 -16.88
CA THR A 59 -2.12 -6.54 -16.79
C THR A 59 -1.27 -5.63 -15.90
N ILE A 60 -1.38 -4.31 -16.08
CA ILE A 60 -0.68 -3.34 -15.23
C ILE A 60 -1.14 -3.48 -13.78
N GLU A 61 -2.44 -3.57 -13.53
CA GLU A 61 -2.98 -3.72 -12.19
C GLU A 61 -2.42 -4.97 -11.49
N LYS A 62 -2.40 -6.11 -12.20
CA LYS A 62 -1.78 -7.34 -11.70
C LYS A 62 -0.30 -7.18 -11.39
N GLN A 63 0.46 -6.50 -12.26
CA GLN A 63 1.89 -6.27 -12.04
C GLN A 63 2.13 -5.40 -10.80
N VAL A 64 1.35 -4.35 -10.60
CA VAL A 64 1.43 -3.48 -9.43
C VAL A 64 1.13 -4.26 -8.15
N ASN A 65 0.04 -5.03 -8.13
CA ASN A 65 -0.33 -5.85 -6.97
C ASN A 65 0.74 -6.90 -6.63
N ASN A 66 1.31 -7.55 -7.65
CA ASN A 66 2.40 -8.50 -7.45
C ASN A 66 3.68 -7.81 -6.92
N ALA A 67 4.01 -6.63 -7.43
CA ALA A 67 5.16 -5.87 -6.94
C ALA A 67 4.98 -5.46 -5.47
N LEU A 68 3.78 -5.00 -5.09
CA LEU A 68 3.44 -4.65 -3.72
C LEU A 68 3.57 -5.86 -2.78
N ALA A 69 3.05 -7.03 -3.19
CA ALA A 69 3.17 -8.26 -2.42
C ALA A 69 4.64 -8.66 -2.20
N ARG A 70 5.48 -8.52 -3.25
CA ARG A 70 6.92 -8.80 -3.15
C ARG A 70 7.64 -7.85 -2.18
N VAL A 71 7.33 -6.55 -2.22
CA VAL A 71 7.92 -5.57 -1.30
C VAL A 71 7.55 -5.89 0.15
N ASN A 72 6.29 -6.26 0.40
CA ASN A 72 5.84 -6.64 1.73
C ASN A 72 6.58 -7.89 2.23
N SER A 73 6.66 -8.94 1.40
CA SER A 73 7.39 -10.16 1.76
C SER A 73 8.88 -9.92 2.01
N LEU A 74 9.52 -9.09 1.17
CA LEU A 74 10.94 -8.77 1.32
C LEU A 74 11.20 -8.00 2.61
N THR A 75 10.38 -6.99 2.90
CA THR A 75 10.48 -6.21 4.14
C THR A 75 10.41 -7.11 5.37
N GLN A 76 9.42 -8.01 5.41
CA GLN A 76 9.28 -8.96 6.52
C GLN A 76 10.48 -9.91 6.63
N SER A 77 10.97 -10.42 5.50
CA SER A 77 12.15 -11.28 5.51
C SER A 77 13.40 -10.55 5.99
N ILE A 78 13.63 -9.31 5.56
CA ILE A 78 14.80 -8.52 5.99
C ILE A 78 14.72 -8.23 7.48
N LEU A 79 13.56 -7.81 7.99
CA LEU A 79 13.37 -7.56 9.42
C LEU A 79 13.62 -8.82 10.25
N ALA A 80 13.09 -9.96 9.81
CA ALA A 80 13.32 -11.24 10.48
C ALA A 80 14.82 -11.60 10.52
N LYS A 81 15.53 -11.43 9.41
CA LYS A 81 16.99 -11.67 9.35
C LYS A 81 17.78 -10.68 10.21
N ALA A 82 17.37 -9.42 10.23
CA ALA A 82 17.99 -8.38 11.04
C ALA A 82 17.86 -8.69 12.55
N PHE A 83 16.66 -9.07 13.02
CA PHE A 83 16.44 -9.38 14.43
C PHE A 83 17.15 -10.64 14.91
N ARG A 84 17.34 -11.63 14.03
CA ARG A 84 18.17 -12.81 14.34
C ARG A 84 19.68 -12.50 14.30
N GLY A 85 20.06 -11.30 13.86
CA GLY A 85 21.46 -10.92 13.69
C GLY A 85 22.15 -11.65 12.53
N GLU A 86 21.40 -12.23 11.60
CA GLU A 86 21.93 -12.94 10.42
C GLU A 86 22.63 -11.93 9.48
N LEU A 87 22.10 -10.71 9.36
CA LEU A 87 22.69 -9.67 8.50
C LEU A 87 24.07 -9.17 8.97
N THR A 88 24.41 -9.39 10.25
CA THR A 88 25.70 -8.97 10.84
C THR A 88 26.55 -10.16 11.27
N GLU A 89 26.14 -11.40 10.97
CA GLU A 89 26.83 -12.61 11.42
C GLU A 89 28.28 -12.66 10.94
N GLN A 90 28.52 -12.41 9.65
CA GLN A 90 29.86 -12.43 9.09
C GLN A 90 30.76 -11.35 9.72
N TRP A 91 30.24 -10.12 9.82
CA TRP A 91 30.96 -9.03 10.49
C TRP A 91 31.34 -9.39 11.93
N ARG A 92 30.46 -10.06 12.68
CA ARG A 92 30.76 -10.53 14.05
C ARG A 92 31.86 -11.61 14.08
N LYS A 93 31.92 -12.49 13.07
CA LYS A 93 32.99 -13.49 12.94
C LYS A 93 34.34 -12.85 12.62
N ASP A 94 34.32 -11.79 11.81
CA ASP A 94 35.52 -11.09 11.37
C ASP A 94 36.06 -10.08 12.40
N ASN A 95 35.24 -9.68 13.38
CA ASN A 95 35.60 -8.68 14.40
C ASN A 95 35.30 -9.19 15.84
N PRO A 96 35.84 -10.35 16.26
CA PRO A 96 35.52 -10.95 17.55
C PRO A 96 35.95 -10.09 18.75
N GLU A 97 37.03 -9.31 18.62
CA GLU A 97 37.57 -8.43 19.65
C GLU A 97 36.63 -7.29 20.06
N LEU A 98 35.75 -6.85 19.14
CA LEU A 98 34.80 -5.77 19.39
C LEU A 98 33.54 -6.22 20.14
N ILE A 99 33.33 -7.54 20.29
CA ILE A 99 32.10 -8.11 20.86
C ILE A 99 32.33 -9.19 21.92
N SER A 100 33.59 -9.49 22.25
CA SER A 100 33.99 -10.53 23.21
C SER A 100 34.68 -9.91 24.45
N GLY A 101 34.88 -10.73 25.49
CA GLY A 101 35.57 -10.30 26.71
C GLY A 101 34.86 -9.12 27.39
N ASP A 102 35.59 -8.03 27.67
CA ASP A 102 35.04 -6.83 28.30
C ASP A 102 34.00 -6.11 27.41
N ASN A 103 34.06 -6.31 26.10
CA ASN A 103 33.11 -5.77 25.12
C ASN A 103 31.88 -6.67 24.92
N SER A 104 31.79 -7.81 25.62
CA SER A 104 30.65 -8.73 25.52
C SER A 104 29.36 -8.15 26.13
N ALA A 105 28.23 -8.62 25.62
CA ALA A 105 26.92 -8.28 26.16
C ALA A 105 26.78 -8.74 27.62
N GLU A 106 27.33 -9.90 27.96
CA GLU A 106 27.36 -10.45 29.32
C GLU A 106 28.14 -9.54 30.28
N ALA A 107 29.32 -9.07 29.87
CA ALA A 107 30.12 -8.14 30.68
C ALA A 107 29.40 -6.80 30.89
N LEU A 108 28.72 -6.28 29.85
CA LEU A 108 27.90 -5.07 29.99
C LEU A 108 26.71 -5.28 30.93
N LEU A 109 26.01 -6.41 30.83
CA LEU A 109 24.90 -6.74 31.73
C LEU A 109 25.35 -6.88 33.18
N GLY A 110 26.53 -7.47 33.41
CA GLY A 110 27.15 -7.54 34.74
C GLY A 110 27.37 -6.15 35.33
N ARG A 111 27.97 -5.24 34.54
CA ARG A 111 28.19 -3.83 34.93
C ARG A 111 26.88 -3.11 35.26
N ILE A 112 25.87 -3.23 34.40
CA ILE A 112 24.54 -2.61 34.62
C ILE A 112 23.90 -3.13 35.92
N LYS A 113 23.99 -4.43 36.21
CA LYS A 113 23.43 -5.01 37.45
C LYS A 113 24.16 -4.50 38.68
N ALA A 114 25.49 -4.46 38.65
CA ALA A 114 26.30 -3.95 39.76
C ALA A 114 26.00 -2.47 40.03
N GLU A 115 25.94 -1.65 38.98
CA GLU A 115 25.62 -0.23 39.09
C GLU A 115 24.20 -0.01 39.63
N ARG A 116 23.21 -0.77 39.14
CA ARG A 116 21.83 -0.72 39.65
C ARG A 116 21.70 -1.18 41.11
N ALA A 117 22.54 -2.11 41.57
CA ALA A 117 22.54 -2.54 42.97
C ALA A 117 23.21 -1.51 43.90
N ALA A 118 24.22 -0.80 43.40
CA ALA A 118 24.88 0.29 44.12
C ALA A 118 24.02 1.57 44.18
N MET A 119 23.14 1.78 43.18
CA MET A 119 22.13 2.84 43.22
C MET A 119 20.94 2.41 44.08
N THR A 120 20.72 3.06 45.22
CA THR A 120 19.51 2.84 46.04
C THR A 120 18.26 3.17 45.23
N PRO A 121 17.18 2.35 45.29
CA PRO A 121 15.97 2.63 44.54
C PRO A 121 15.32 3.91 45.09
N ALA A 122 15.19 4.93 44.24
CA ALA A 122 14.42 6.13 44.58
C ALA A 122 13.01 5.71 45.03
N LYS A 123 12.67 5.94 46.30
CA LYS A 123 11.35 5.67 46.88
C LYS A 123 10.28 6.34 46.01
N LYS A 124 9.49 5.55 45.27
CA LYS A 124 8.25 6.04 44.65
C LYS A 124 7.26 6.35 45.78
N THR A 125 7.20 7.62 46.20
CA THR A 125 6.17 8.11 47.13
C THR A 125 4.82 8.05 46.43
N ARG A 126 4.07 6.97 46.61
CA ARG A 126 2.70 6.84 46.09
C ARG A 126 1.82 7.76 46.95
N LYS A 127 1.54 8.99 46.47
CA LYS A 127 0.56 9.89 47.11
C LYS A 127 -0.78 9.16 47.16
N ARG A 128 -1.25 8.80 48.36
CA ARG A 128 -2.65 8.40 48.54
C ARG A 128 -3.47 9.68 48.51
N PHE A 129 -4.33 9.85 47.52
CA PHE A 129 -5.38 10.85 47.57
C PHE A 129 -6.43 10.34 48.58
N HIS A 130 -6.62 11.09 49.67
CA HIS A 130 -7.80 10.96 50.52
C HIS A 130 -8.92 11.74 49.82
N HIS A 131 -10.05 11.09 49.62
CA HIS A 131 -11.27 11.74 49.18
C HIS A 131 -12.09 11.99 50.44
N ASP A 132 -12.19 13.25 50.84
CA ASP A 132 -13.26 13.72 51.73
C ASP A 132 -14.48 14.10 50.86
#